data_AF-A0A524EP24-F1
#
_entry.id   AF-A0A524EP24-F1
#
_cell.length_a   1.000
_cell.length_b   1.000
_cell.length_c   1.000
_cell.angle_alpha   90.00
_cell.angle_beta   90.00
_cell.angle_gamma   90.00
#
_symmetry.space_group_name_H-M   'P 1'
#
loop_
_entity.id
_entity.type
_entity.pdbx_description
1 polymer ?
#
loop_
_entity_poly.entity_id
_entity_poly.type
_entity_poly.pdbx_seq_one_letter_code
_entity_poly.pdbx_strand_id
1 'polypeptide(L)'
;MSGESKKISELDEKIDNLGKEVAEMKDALEPLSTLSDIDEKVSSMEDKIEAVSSQMESVSKVDDLLKSVDGLEKAIDESDTSKGMDAIDKKVDGLSKNLEALDKEVSKILDAKETEVMFKKIDDVLIAVNDLKADMNALAEASESDELEKKTDSLLKKMESVDEGINEIKTQKLDVLEKKIEDMQQYVAGLSVLEERLDEMSVSFSETKEIVSIIVRQLDDIERKYNKTIEDLSDALDKLDEAHNDSTASKKKPVQKKTSSEENGESESPRPDELPSDIDGLMANLKNLVNPKTEAKEMARALEQVRDKLTTLIEGHTPVLFQFGKRARELKSYPPTATLNENDIARLNKDLRDWSKKLQKG
;
A
#
# COMPACT_ATOMS: atom_id res chain seq x y z
N MET A 1 -38.87 163.54 -122.47
CA MET A 1 -37.79 162.91 -121.69
C MET A 1 -37.19 161.81 -122.54
N SER A 2 -35.85 161.66 -122.55
CA SER A 2 -35.15 160.66 -123.40
C SER A 2 -35.23 159.25 -122.81
N GLY A 3 -35.07 158.22 -123.65
CA GLY A 3 -35.25 156.80 -123.27
C GLY A 3 -34.19 156.22 -122.32
N GLU A 4 -33.10 156.94 -122.05
CA GLU A 4 -31.99 156.48 -121.19
C GLU A 4 -32.44 156.30 -119.73
N SER A 5 -33.25 157.22 -119.21
CA SER A 5 -33.79 157.12 -117.83
C SER A 5 -34.65 155.88 -117.61
N LYS A 6 -35.20 155.29 -118.68
CA LYS A 6 -35.97 154.05 -118.61
C LYS A 6 -35.05 152.83 -118.48
N LYS A 7 -33.97 152.79 -119.27
CA LYS A 7 -32.96 151.71 -119.22
C LYS A 7 -32.25 151.62 -117.87
N ILE A 8 -32.04 152.73 -117.17
CA ILE A 8 -31.45 152.75 -115.83
C ILE A 8 -32.42 152.10 -114.83
N SER A 9 -33.70 152.49 -114.84
CA SER A 9 -34.72 151.83 -114.00
C SER A 9 -34.88 150.33 -114.31
N GLU A 10 -34.78 149.93 -115.58
CA GLU A 10 -34.80 148.52 -116.03
C GLU A 10 -33.51 147.74 -115.67
N LEU A 11 -32.44 148.43 -115.25
CA LEU A 11 -31.20 147.85 -114.74
C LEU A 11 -31.22 147.75 -113.22
N ASP A 12 -31.66 148.79 -112.51
CA ASP A 12 -31.81 148.77 -111.06
C ASP A 12 -32.80 147.67 -110.62
N GLU A 13 -33.94 147.52 -111.31
CA GLU A 13 -34.90 146.44 -111.08
C GLU A 13 -34.30 145.03 -111.32
N LYS A 14 -33.33 144.90 -112.23
CA LYS A 14 -32.59 143.64 -112.43
C LYS A 14 -31.53 143.41 -111.37
N ILE A 15 -30.89 144.46 -110.87
CA ILE A 15 -29.90 144.37 -109.78
C ILE A 15 -30.59 143.98 -108.47
N ASP A 16 -31.76 144.56 -108.17
CA ASP A 16 -32.57 144.17 -107.01
C ASP A 16 -33.08 142.72 -107.12
N ASN A 17 -33.49 142.28 -108.31
CA ASN A 17 -33.91 140.89 -108.50
C ASN A 17 -32.73 139.90 -108.44
N LEU A 18 -31.56 140.24 -109.00
CA LEU A 18 -30.32 139.45 -108.79
C LEU A 18 -29.90 139.44 -107.32
N GLY A 19 -30.09 140.54 -106.58
CA GLY A 19 -29.84 140.60 -105.14
C GLY A 19 -30.74 139.64 -104.35
N LYS A 20 -32.01 139.49 -104.75
CA LYS A 20 -32.92 138.48 -104.20
C LYS A 20 -32.52 137.07 -104.61
N GLU A 21 -32.28 136.81 -105.89
CA GLU A 21 -31.84 135.49 -106.37
C GLU A 21 -30.55 135.01 -105.68
N VAL A 22 -29.61 135.91 -105.39
CA VAL A 22 -28.38 135.59 -104.64
C VAL A 22 -28.64 135.36 -103.14
N ALA A 23 -29.58 136.08 -102.52
CA ALA A 23 -30.02 135.80 -101.16
C ALA A 23 -30.76 134.46 -101.06
N GLU A 24 -31.70 134.20 -101.96
CA GLU A 24 -32.44 132.94 -102.07
C GLU A 24 -31.50 131.76 -102.38
N MET A 25 -30.48 131.94 -103.23
CA MET A 25 -29.43 130.94 -103.41
C MET A 25 -28.60 130.71 -102.15
N LYS A 26 -28.23 131.76 -101.41
CA LYS A 26 -27.49 131.59 -100.14
C LYS A 26 -28.31 130.83 -99.11
N ASP A 27 -29.59 131.13 -98.97
CA ASP A 27 -30.47 130.50 -98.00
C ASP A 27 -30.86 129.07 -98.45
N ALA A 28 -30.90 128.80 -99.77
CA ALA A 28 -30.98 127.45 -100.32
C ALA A 28 -29.66 126.64 -100.21
N LEU A 29 -28.52 127.31 -100.00
CA LEU A 29 -27.22 126.67 -99.73
C LEU A 29 -26.99 126.40 -98.23
N GLU A 30 -27.66 127.09 -97.32
CA GLU A 30 -27.54 126.85 -95.87
C GLU A 30 -27.83 125.38 -95.48
N PRO A 31 -28.85 124.69 -96.04
CA PRO A 31 -29.07 123.24 -95.82
C PRO A 31 -27.89 122.33 -96.18
N LEU A 32 -26.99 122.73 -97.09
CA LEU A 32 -25.80 121.92 -97.41
C LEU A 32 -24.78 121.87 -96.25
N SER A 33 -24.90 122.74 -95.25
CA SER A 33 -24.14 122.57 -93.99
C SER A 33 -24.44 121.24 -93.30
N THR A 34 -25.66 120.71 -93.46
CA THR A 34 -26.07 119.41 -92.88
C THR A 34 -25.39 118.19 -93.51
N LEU A 35 -24.57 118.36 -94.58
CA LEU A 35 -23.67 117.28 -95.01
C LEU A 35 -22.66 116.91 -93.93
N SER A 36 -22.23 117.86 -93.08
CA SER A 36 -21.32 117.56 -91.97
C SER A 36 -21.98 116.58 -90.98
N ASP A 37 -23.25 116.82 -90.65
CA ASP A 37 -24.06 115.93 -89.80
C ASP A 37 -24.31 114.56 -90.43
N ILE A 38 -24.15 114.41 -91.75
CA ILE A 38 -24.28 113.14 -92.48
C ILE A 38 -22.92 112.40 -92.43
N ASP A 39 -21.82 113.10 -92.65
CA ASP A 39 -20.46 112.54 -92.62
C ASP A 39 -20.09 111.96 -91.24
N GLU A 40 -20.43 112.68 -90.15
CA GLU A 40 -20.31 112.16 -88.78
C GLU A 40 -21.19 110.92 -88.53
N LYS A 41 -22.40 110.87 -89.11
CA LYS A 41 -23.30 109.71 -88.99
C LYS A 41 -22.83 108.51 -89.80
N VAL A 42 -22.22 108.72 -90.97
CA VAL A 42 -21.61 107.66 -91.77
C VAL A 42 -20.41 107.07 -91.03
N SER A 43 -19.49 107.92 -90.55
CA SER A 43 -18.35 107.49 -89.72
C SER A 43 -18.82 106.67 -88.50
N SER A 44 -19.81 107.18 -87.77
CA SER A 44 -20.38 106.47 -86.62
C SER A 44 -21.18 105.21 -86.99
N MET A 45 -21.54 104.99 -88.26
CA MET A 45 -22.10 103.72 -88.73
C MET A 45 -21.01 102.72 -89.12
N GLU A 46 -19.90 103.18 -89.71
CA GLU A 46 -18.74 102.34 -90.02
C GLU A 46 -18.13 101.74 -88.75
N ASP A 47 -17.90 102.54 -87.70
CA ASP A 47 -17.49 102.09 -86.36
C ASP A 47 -18.36 100.93 -85.82
N LYS A 48 -19.69 101.05 -86.00
CA LYS A 48 -20.66 100.08 -85.50
C LYS A 48 -20.68 98.82 -86.37
N ILE A 49 -20.47 98.93 -87.67
CA ILE A 49 -20.40 97.80 -88.59
C ILE A 49 -19.14 96.98 -88.33
N GLU A 50 -17.99 97.63 -88.11
CA GLU A 50 -16.75 96.93 -87.76
C GLU A 50 -16.88 96.22 -86.39
N ALA A 51 -17.43 96.89 -85.38
CA ALA A 51 -17.69 96.29 -84.07
C ALA A 51 -18.64 95.07 -84.15
N VAL A 52 -19.71 95.14 -84.96
CA VAL A 52 -20.63 94.02 -85.20
C VAL A 52 -19.92 92.88 -85.94
N SER A 53 -19.03 93.18 -86.90
CA SER A 53 -18.22 92.19 -87.60
C SER A 53 -17.33 91.40 -86.63
N SER A 54 -16.59 92.09 -85.74
CA SER A 54 -15.76 91.44 -84.71
C SER A 54 -16.57 90.62 -83.70
N GLN A 55 -17.80 91.04 -83.38
CA GLN A 55 -18.71 90.22 -82.57
C GLN A 55 -19.20 88.97 -83.33
N MET A 56 -19.45 89.09 -84.64
CA MET A 56 -19.91 87.97 -85.47
C MET A 56 -18.82 86.92 -85.70
N GLU A 57 -17.54 87.30 -85.78
CA GLU A 57 -16.42 86.35 -85.73
C GLU A 57 -16.45 85.49 -84.46
N SER A 58 -16.83 86.05 -83.32
CA SER A 58 -16.95 85.29 -82.07
C SER A 58 -18.09 84.27 -82.06
N VAL A 59 -19.07 84.40 -82.97
CA VAL A 59 -20.16 83.40 -83.16
C VAL A 59 -19.66 82.17 -83.92
N SER A 60 -18.57 82.25 -84.70
CA SER A 60 -17.99 81.08 -85.39
C SER A 60 -17.57 79.94 -84.44
N LYS A 61 -17.32 80.26 -83.16
CA LYS A 61 -17.01 79.29 -82.10
C LYS A 61 -18.15 78.30 -81.79
N VAL A 62 -19.35 78.52 -82.34
CA VAL A 62 -20.44 77.54 -82.30
C VAL A 62 -20.04 76.21 -82.95
N ASP A 63 -19.22 76.20 -84.01
CA ASP A 63 -18.75 74.96 -84.62
C ASP A 63 -17.86 74.13 -83.68
N ASP A 64 -17.09 74.77 -82.80
CA ASP A 64 -16.26 74.07 -81.82
C ASP A 64 -17.10 73.55 -80.63
N LEU A 65 -18.20 74.23 -80.29
CA LEU A 65 -19.19 73.71 -79.36
C LEU A 65 -19.92 72.49 -79.95
N LEU A 66 -20.30 72.52 -81.23
CA LEU A 66 -20.92 71.38 -81.91
C LEU A 66 -19.99 70.16 -81.92
N LYS A 67 -18.72 70.32 -82.34
CA LYS A 67 -17.71 69.25 -82.27
C LYS A 67 -17.52 68.69 -80.86
N SER A 68 -17.64 69.55 -79.84
CA SER A 68 -17.56 69.14 -78.42
C SER A 68 -18.79 68.35 -77.97
N VAL A 69 -19.98 68.69 -78.46
CA VAL A 69 -21.22 67.94 -78.22
C VAL A 69 -21.18 66.58 -78.93
N ASP A 70 -20.79 66.52 -80.22
CA ASP A 70 -20.60 65.27 -80.97
C ASP A 70 -19.59 64.33 -80.27
N GLY A 71 -18.55 64.92 -79.65
CA GLY A 71 -17.55 64.18 -78.87
C GLY A 71 -18.10 63.64 -77.55
N LEU A 72 -18.96 64.40 -76.86
CA LEU A 72 -19.65 63.96 -75.64
C LEU A 72 -20.71 62.89 -75.93
N GLU A 73 -21.46 63.01 -77.03
CA GLU A 73 -22.46 62.01 -77.46
C GLU A 73 -21.77 60.65 -77.72
N LYS A 74 -20.68 60.64 -78.49
CA LYS A 74 -19.88 59.42 -78.70
C LYS A 74 -19.27 58.87 -77.41
N ALA A 75 -18.76 59.73 -76.53
CA ALA A 75 -18.22 59.28 -75.24
C ALA A 75 -19.31 58.66 -74.34
N ILE A 76 -20.56 59.13 -74.44
CA ILE A 76 -21.71 58.54 -73.74
C ILE A 76 -22.07 57.17 -74.35
N ASP A 77 -22.20 57.06 -75.67
CA ASP A 77 -22.47 55.80 -76.37
C ASP A 77 -21.37 54.74 -76.16
N GLU A 78 -20.10 55.15 -76.14
CA GLU A 78 -18.97 54.27 -75.83
C GLU A 78 -18.91 53.89 -74.33
N SER A 79 -19.47 54.71 -73.44
CA SER A 79 -19.54 54.45 -71.99
C SER A 79 -20.63 53.43 -71.60
N ASP A 80 -20.78 52.36 -72.38
CA ASP A 80 -21.83 51.35 -72.25
C ASP A 80 -21.79 50.60 -70.90
N THR A 81 -22.37 51.25 -69.90
CA THR A 81 -22.50 50.78 -68.52
C THR A 81 -23.34 49.51 -68.41
N SER A 82 -24.15 49.16 -69.42
CA SER A 82 -24.91 47.91 -69.42
C SER A 82 -23.96 46.70 -69.38
N LYS A 83 -22.87 46.70 -70.18
CA LYS A 83 -21.84 45.65 -70.15
C LYS A 83 -21.13 45.55 -68.80
N GLY A 84 -20.97 46.67 -68.11
CA GLY A 84 -20.43 46.72 -66.74
C GLY A 84 -21.39 46.09 -65.73
N MET A 85 -22.67 46.45 -65.80
CA MET A 85 -23.75 45.89 -64.96
C MET A 85 -23.88 44.38 -65.19
N ASP A 86 -23.98 43.95 -66.44
CA ASP A 86 -24.04 42.54 -66.88
C ASP A 86 -22.90 41.67 -66.30
N ALA A 87 -21.71 42.25 -66.15
CA ALA A 87 -20.53 41.59 -65.61
C ALA A 87 -20.47 41.60 -64.07
N ILE A 88 -21.18 42.54 -63.42
CA ILE A 88 -21.39 42.57 -61.98
C ILE A 88 -22.48 41.56 -61.59
N ASP A 89 -23.63 41.59 -62.28
CA ASP A 89 -24.76 40.69 -62.01
C ASP A 89 -24.35 39.23 -62.13
N LYS A 90 -23.61 38.85 -63.19
CA LYS A 90 -23.07 37.48 -63.35
C LYS A 90 -22.10 37.07 -62.24
N LYS A 91 -21.41 38.02 -61.58
CA LYS A 91 -20.58 37.74 -60.40
C LYS A 91 -21.42 37.62 -59.13
N VAL A 92 -22.44 38.46 -58.95
CA VAL A 92 -23.39 38.37 -57.83
C VAL A 92 -24.12 37.03 -57.87
N ASP A 93 -24.59 36.61 -59.04
CA ASP A 93 -25.21 35.31 -59.30
C ASP A 93 -24.29 34.14 -58.91
N GLY A 94 -22.99 34.24 -59.27
CA GLY A 94 -21.97 33.24 -58.93
C GLY A 94 -21.68 33.19 -57.43
N LEU A 95 -21.57 34.34 -56.77
CA LEU A 95 -21.39 34.43 -55.32
C LEU A 95 -22.61 33.86 -54.56
N SER A 96 -23.82 34.16 -55.02
CA SER A 96 -25.06 33.64 -54.42
C SER A 96 -25.14 32.11 -54.50
N LYS A 97 -24.84 31.53 -55.67
CA LYS A 97 -24.79 30.06 -55.87
C LYS A 97 -23.71 29.38 -55.02
N ASN A 98 -22.57 30.04 -54.82
CA ASN A 98 -21.52 29.54 -53.93
C ASN A 98 -21.92 29.62 -52.44
N LEU A 99 -22.65 30.66 -52.03
CA LEU A 99 -23.17 30.81 -50.67
C LEU A 99 -24.21 29.73 -50.36
N GLU A 100 -25.14 29.47 -51.28
CA GLU A 100 -26.09 28.36 -51.22
C GLU A 100 -25.43 26.98 -51.14
N ALA A 101 -24.28 26.79 -51.80
CA ALA A 101 -23.53 25.54 -51.75
C ALA A 101 -22.86 25.35 -50.38
N LEU A 102 -22.22 26.42 -49.88
CA LEU A 102 -21.58 26.43 -48.56
C LEU A 102 -22.58 26.15 -47.43
N ASP A 103 -23.75 26.79 -47.46
CA ASP A 103 -24.84 26.57 -46.50
C ASP A 103 -25.26 25.10 -46.45
N LYS A 104 -25.47 24.47 -47.62
CA LYS A 104 -25.82 23.05 -47.75
C LYS A 104 -24.70 22.11 -47.31
N GLU A 105 -23.43 22.52 -47.32
CA GLU A 105 -22.32 21.72 -46.75
C GLU A 105 -22.20 21.89 -45.23
N VAL A 106 -22.36 23.11 -44.72
CA VAL A 106 -22.40 23.40 -43.27
C VAL A 106 -23.57 22.67 -42.61
N SER A 107 -24.77 22.70 -43.20
CA SER A 107 -25.92 21.93 -42.69
C SER A 107 -25.64 20.43 -42.65
N LYS A 108 -25.01 19.86 -43.70
CA LYS A 108 -24.64 18.43 -43.70
C LYS A 108 -23.65 18.06 -42.61
N ILE A 109 -22.73 18.96 -42.24
CA ILE A 109 -21.74 18.72 -41.17
C ILE A 109 -22.40 18.78 -39.79
N LEU A 110 -23.40 19.65 -39.60
CA LEU A 110 -24.22 19.72 -38.39
C LEU A 110 -25.17 18.52 -38.25
N ASP A 111 -25.87 18.15 -39.32
CA ASP A 111 -26.79 17.00 -39.39
C ASP A 111 -26.06 15.65 -39.53
N ALA A 112 -24.72 15.66 -39.68
CA ALA A 112 -23.94 14.44 -39.74
C ALA A 112 -24.03 13.68 -38.41
N LYS A 113 -24.71 12.53 -38.44
CA LYS A 113 -24.75 11.58 -37.32
C LYS A 113 -23.36 11.16 -36.84
N GLU A 114 -22.34 11.27 -37.69
CA GLU A 114 -20.94 11.05 -37.34
C GLU A 114 -20.45 12.08 -36.30
N THR A 115 -20.88 13.34 -36.39
CA THR A 115 -20.62 14.40 -35.41
C THR A 115 -21.27 14.07 -34.06
N GLU A 116 -22.54 13.67 -34.06
CA GLU A 116 -23.27 13.24 -32.84
C GLU A 116 -22.64 11.98 -32.20
N VAL A 117 -22.23 11.02 -33.02
CA VAL A 117 -21.56 9.79 -32.60
C VAL A 117 -20.13 10.07 -32.08
N MET A 118 -19.44 11.07 -32.62
CA MET A 118 -18.15 11.50 -32.07
C MET A 118 -18.31 12.12 -30.68
N PHE A 119 -19.32 12.97 -30.45
CA PHE A 119 -19.60 13.50 -29.11
C PHE A 119 -19.92 12.38 -28.12
N LYS A 120 -20.80 11.42 -28.48
CA LYS A 120 -21.11 10.27 -27.62
C LYS A 120 -19.88 9.43 -27.27
N LYS A 121 -18.99 9.17 -28.24
CA LYS A 121 -17.71 8.48 -28.00
C LYS A 121 -16.75 9.28 -27.10
N ILE A 122 -16.80 10.60 -27.14
CA ILE A 122 -16.02 11.46 -26.23
C ILE A 122 -16.58 11.35 -24.81
N ASP A 123 -17.90 11.36 -24.64
CA ASP A 123 -18.56 11.16 -23.35
C ASP A 123 -18.28 9.75 -22.78
N ASP A 124 -18.37 8.69 -23.60
CA ASP A 124 -18.02 7.31 -23.22
C ASP A 124 -16.56 7.22 -22.70
N VAL A 125 -15.63 7.90 -23.38
CA VAL A 125 -14.21 7.96 -22.97
C VAL A 125 -14.02 8.77 -21.68
N LEU A 126 -14.76 9.87 -21.50
CA LEU A 126 -14.72 10.67 -20.28
C LEU A 126 -15.27 9.91 -19.06
N ILE A 127 -16.30 9.08 -19.24
CA ILE A 127 -16.80 8.16 -18.21
C ILE A 127 -15.72 7.14 -17.86
N ALA A 128 -15.20 6.41 -18.87
CA ALA A 128 -14.18 5.38 -18.65
C ALA A 128 -12.90 5.91 -17.99
N VAL A 129 -12.47 7.15 -18.28
CA VAL A 129 -11.33 7.80 -17.62
C VAL A 129 -11.61 8.14 -16.15
N ASN A 130 -12.84 8.49 -15.79
CA ASN A 130 -13.22 8.72 -14.39
C ASN A 130 -13.33 7.41 -13.61
N ASP A 131 -13.89 6.36 -14.21
CA ASP A 131 -13.96 5.02 -13.59
C ASP A 131 -12.55 4.47 -13.34
N LEU A 132 -11.66 4.52 -14.34
CA LEU A 132 -10.28 4.04 -14.23
C LEU A 132 -9.47 4.87 -13.20
N LYS A 133 -9.80 6.15 -13.01
CA LYS A 133 -9.25 6.98 -11.93
C LYS A 133 -9.78 6.57 -10.55
N ALA A 134 -11.05 6.17 -10.44
CA ALA A 134 -11.60 5.63 -9.19
C ALA A 134 -10.94 4.29 -8.84
N ASP A 135 -10.75 3.40 -9.82
CA ASP A 135 -10.01 2.14 -9.65
C ASP A 135 -8.55 2.37 -9.24
N MET A 136 -7.86 3.36 -9.83
CA MET A 136 -6.50 3.73 -9.42
C MET A 136 -6.43 4.25 -7.97
N ASN A 137 -7.40 5.05 -7.53
CA ASN A 137 -7.48 5.50 -6.14
C ASN A 137 -7.76 4.32 -5.20
N ALA A 138 -8.72 3.46 -5.55
CA ALA A 138 -9.05 2.26 -4.77
C ALA A 138 -7.85 1.29 -4.68
N LEU A 139 -7.05 1.15 -5.74
CA LEU A 139 -5.82 0.35 -5.73
C LEU A 139 -4.70 0.98 -4.87
N ALA A 140 -4.64 2.31 -4.77
CA ALA A 140 -3.71 2.99 -3.88
C ALA A 140 -4.12 2.82 -2.40
N GLU A 141 -5.41 2.98 -2.08
CA GLU A 141 -5.96 2.78 -0.74
C GLU A 141 -5.95 1.30 -0.30
N ALA A 142 -6.19 0.38 -1.23
CA ALA A 142 -6.09 -1.07 -1.02
C ALA A 142 -4.66 -1.62 -1.19
N SER A 143 -3.64 -0.75 -1.27
CA SER A 143 -2.26 -1.23 -1.38
C SER A 143 -1.83 -1.92 -0.09
N GLU A 144 -1.68 -3.25 -0.15
CA GLU A 144 -1.39 -4.11 1.02
C GLU A 144 -0.09 -3.74 1.74
N SER A 145 0.73 -2.83 1.19
CA SER A 145 1.91 -2.23 1.85
C SER A 145 1.61 -1.83 3.30
N ASP A 146 0.48 -1.16 3.54
CA ASP A 146 0.13 -0.66 4.87
C ASP A 146 -0.13 -1.80 5.88
N GLU A 147 -0.63 -2.96 5.43
CA GLU A 147 -0.84 -4.14 6.28
C GLU A 147 0.38 -5.06 6.34
N LEU A 148 1.17 -5.13 5.26
CA LEU A 148 2.44 -5.84 5.18
C LEU A 148 3.52 -5.18 6.06
N GLU A 149 3.55 -3.85 6.13
CA GLU A 149 4.41 -3.10 7.05
C GLU A 149 4.04 -3.43 8.50
N LYS A 150 2.75 -3.33 8.88
CA LYS A 150 2.27 -3.73 10.22
C LYS A 150 2.55 -5.21 10.55
N LYS A 151 2.46 -6.12 9.57
CA LYS A 151 2.84 -7.54 9.73
C LYS A 151 4.36 -7.71 9.91
N THR A 152 5.16 -6.95 9.17
CA THR A 152 6.64 -6.94 9.27
C THR A 152 7.08 -6.43 10.63
N ASP A 153 6.53 -5.31 11.09
CA ASP A 153 6.71 -4.76 12.44
C ASP A 153 6.38 -5.78 13.54
N SER A 154 5.28 -6.52 13.35
CA SER A 154 4.84 -7.58 14.28
C SER A 154 5.72 -8.83 14.23
N LEU A 155 6.47 -9.06 13.14
CA LEU A 155 7.48 -10.13 13.05
C LEU A 155 8.81 -9.67 13.65
N LEU A 156 9.21 -8.43 13.41
CA LEU A 156 10.45 -7.83 13.94
C LEU A 156 10.44 -7.85 15.48
N LYS A 157 9.35 -7.36 16.10
CA LYS A 157 9.15 -7.39 17.57
C LYS A 157 9.09 -8.81 18.16
N LYS A 158 8.63 -9.80 17.39
CA LYS A 158 8.68 -11.22 17.81
C LYS A 158 10.09 -11.79 17.69
N MET A 159 10.87 -11.36 16.69
CA MET A 159 12.24 -11.78 16.50
C MET A 159 13.17 -11.20 17.58
N GLU A 160 12.97 -9.93 17.95
CA GLU A 160 13.64 -9.29 19.10
C GLU A 160 13.41 -10.09 20.40
N SER A 161 12.14 -10.39 20.73
CA SER A 161 11.80 -11.18 21.93
C SER A 161 12.32 -12.63 21.89
N VAL A 162 12.49 -13.22 20.69
CA VAL A 162 13.14 -14.53 20.54
C VAL A 162 14.64 -14.43 20.77
N ASP A 163 15.32 -13.38 20.31
CA ASP A 163 16.74 -13.17 20.56
C ASP A 163 17.03 -12.90 22.05
N GLU A 164 16.19 -12.09 22.72
CA GLU A 164 16.22 -11.93 24.18
C GLU A 164 16.10 -13.29 24.90
N GLY A 165 15.12 -14.13 24.51
CA GLY A 165 14.93 -15.46 25.09
C GLY A 165 16.09 -16.43 24.82
N ILE A 166 16.72 -16.35 23.65
CA ILE A 166 17.93 -17.12 23.32
C ILE A 166 19.10 -16.67 24.21
N ASN A 167 19.27 -15.35 24.39
CA ASN A 167 20.32 -14.80 25.25
C ASN A 167 20.10 -15.15 26.73
N GLU A 168 18.86 -15.16 27.23
CA GLU A 168 18.53 -15.61 28.60
C GLU A 168 18.82 -17.11 28.79
N ILE A 169 18.43 -17.97 27.83
CA ILE A 169 18.75 -19.40 27.87
C ILE A 169 20.27 -19.61 27.87
N LYS A 170 21.00 -18.91 27.00
CA LYS A 170 22.44 -19.01 26.86
C LYS A 170 23.17 -18.59 28.14
N THR A 171 22.86 -17.43 28.69
CA THR A 171 23.61 -16.82 29.82
C THR A 171 23.18 -17.27 31.21
N GLN A 172 21.96 -17.80 31.39
CA GLN A 172 21.48 -18.20 32.72
C GLN A 172 21.27 -19.71 32.86
N LYS A 173 20.83 -20.39 31.80
CA LYS A 173 20.48 -21.82 31.89
C LYS A 173 21.64 -22.72 31.47
N LEU A 174 22.48 -22.26 30.53
CA LEU A 174 23.66 -23.00 30.09
C LEU A 174 24.78 -22.91 31.14
N ASP A 175 25.19 -21.71 31.57
CA ASP A 175 26.19 -21.47 32.63
C ASP A 175 25.88 -22.25 33.93
N VAL A 176 24.61 -22.31 34.34
CA VAL A 176 24.16 -23.05 35.53
C VAL A 176 24.14 -24.58 35.32
N LEU A 177 23.99 -25.05 34.08
CA LEU A 177 24.14 -26.47 33.75
C LEU A 177 25.61 -26.87 33.68
N GLU A 178 26.46 -26.04 33.07
CA GLU A 178 27.90 -26.23 32.99
C GLU A 178 28.51 -26.33 34.39
N LYS A 179 28.23 -25.35 35.28
CA LYS A 179 28.67 -25.43 36.67
C LYS A 179 28.14 -26.67 37.42
N LYS A 180 26.90 -27.09 37.19
CA LYS A 180 26.39 -28.34 37.80
C LYS A 180 27.09 -29.59 37.28
N ILE A 181 27.56 -29.58 36.04
CA ILE A 181 28.36 -30.67 35.47
C ILE A 181 29.76 -30.66 36.11
N GLU A 182 30.38 -29.49 36.32
CA GLU A 182 31.63 -29.36 37.09
C GLU A 182 31.47 -29.87 38.53
N ASP A 183 30.44 -29.41 39.26
CA ASP A 183 30.12 -29.85 40.62
C ASP A 183 29.94 -31.39 40.65
N MET A 184 29.19 -31.97 39.71
CA MET A 184 29.00 -33.42 39.60
C MET A 184 30.28 -34.19 39.27
N GLN A 185 31.13 -33.66 38.39
CA GLN A 185 32.44 -34.27 38.10
C GLN A 185 33.34 -34.26 39.33
N GLN A 186 33.32 -33.19 40.12
CA GLN A 186 34.05 -33.11 41.39
C GLN A 186 33.51 -34.11 42.43
N TYR A 187 32.19 -34.28 42.54
CA TYR A 187 31.60 -35.33 43.40
C TYR A 187 31.99 -36.74 42.96
N VAL A 188 31.99 -37.04 41.66
CA VAL A 188 32.41 -38.36 41.14
C VAL A 188 33.90 -38.61 41.44
N ALA A 189 34.78 -37.63 41.21
CA ALA A 189 36.19 -37.76 41.56
C ALA A 189 36.40 -37.98 43.07
N GLY A 190 35.62 -37.31 43.93
CA GLY A 190 35.63 -37.51 45.37
C GLY A 190 35.14 -38.91 45.79
N LEU A 191 34.19 -39.51 45.06
CA LEU A 191 33.74 -40.88 45.29
C LEU A 191 34.79 -41.91 44.88
N SER A 192 35.52 -41.72 43.77
CA SER A 192 36.62 -42.63 43.40
C SER A 192 37.76 -42.65 44.43
N VAL A 193 38.06 -41.53 45.09
CA VAL A 193 39.03 -41.48 46.21
C VAL A 193 38.47 -42.15 47.49
N LEU A 194 37.15 -42.19 47.65
CA LEU A 194 36.51 -42.94 48.75
C LEU A 194 36.47 -44.45 48.47
N GLU A 195 36.31 -44.84 47.20
CA GLU A 195 36.39 -46.23 46.71
C GLU A 195 37.81 -46.80 46.92
N GLU A 196 38.85 -46.07 46.49
CA GLU A 196 40.26 -46.41 46.73
C GLU A 196 40.55 -46.67 48.23
N ARG A 197 40.08 -45.77 49.10
CA ARG A 197 40.22 -45.92 50.56
C ARG A 197 39.40 -47.05 51.16
N LEU A 198 38.28 -47.42 50.54
CA LEU A 198 37.44 -48.53 50.99
C LEU A 198 38.10 -49.87 50.62
N ASP A 199 38.75 -49.95 49.46
CA ASP A 199 39.58 -51.10 49.07
C ASP A 199 40.82 -51.23 49.96
N GLU A 200 41.56 -50.13 50.24
CA GLU A 200 42.65 -50.12 51.23
C GLU A 200 42.17 -50.65 52.61
N MET A 201 41.03 -50.17 53.08
CA MET A 201 40.45 -50.61 54.36
C MET A 201 40.01 -52.07 54.31
N SER A 202 39.44 -52.53 53.20
CA SER A 202 39.01 -53.92 52.97
C SER A 202 40.20 -54.89 53.04
N VAL A 203 41.33 -54.54 52.40
CA VAL A 203 42.60 -55.29 52.51
C VAL A 203 43.05 -55.35 53.98
N SER A 204 43.13 -54.20 54.67
CA SER A 204 43.56 -54.15 56.07
C SER A 204 42.65 -54.96 57.02
N PHE A 205 41.35 -55.05 56.72
CA PHE A 205 40.40 -55.86 57.47
C PHE A 205 40.58 -57.37 57.22
N SER A 206 40.93 -57.76 55.99
CA SER A 206 41.29 -59.14 55.66
C SER A 206 42.57 -59.57 56.39
N GLU A 207 43.60 -58.74 56.38
CA GLU A 207 44.85 -58.96 57.14
C GLU A 207 44.57 -59.06 58.65
N THR A 208 43.78 -58.12 59.20
CA THR A 208 43.38 -58.13 60.61
C THR A 208 42.63 -59.42 60.97
N LYS A 209 41.74 -59.90 60.10
CA LYS A 209 41.00 -61.17 60.29
C LYS A 209 41.92 -62.39 60.25
N GLU A 210 42.95 -62.40 59.40
CA GLU A 210 43.95 -63.46 59.40
C GLU A 210 44.79 -63.44 60.69
N ILE A 211 45.27 -62.26 61.11
CA ILE A 211 46.00 -62.07 62.38
C ILE A 211 45.17 -62.56 63.57
N VAL A 212 43.88 -62.20 63.64
CA VAL A 212 42.96 -62.71 64.68
C VAL A 212 42.80 -64.23 64.60
N SER A 213 42.70 -64.82 63.39
CA SER A 213 42.65 -66.28 63.25
C SER A 213 43.95 -66.99 63.67
N ILE A 214 45.10 -66.33 63.57
CA ILE A 214 46.38 -66.84 64.08
C ILE A 214 46.40 -66.75 65.61
N ILE A 215 45.96 -65.61 66.18
CA ILE A 215 45.88 -65.40 67.64
C ILE A 215 44.93 -66.41 68.30
N VAL A 216 43.75 -66.68 67.72
CA VAL A 216 42.82 -67.70 68.25
C VAL A 216 43.47 -69.08 68.27
N ARG A 217 44.16 -69.50 67.20
CA ARG A 217 44.91 -70.76 67.20
C ARG A 217 46.02 -70.79 68.25
N GLN A 218 46.72 -69.67 68.46
CA GLN A 218 47.74 -69.57 69.51
C GLN A 218 47.14 -69.65 70.91
N LEU A 219 45.94 -69.09 71.13
CA LEU A 219 45.21 -69.20 72.39
C LEU A 219 44.73 -70.65 72.64
N ASP A 220 44.16 -71.34 71.65
CA ASP A 220 43.82 -72.77 71.74
C ASP A 220 45.05 -73.61 72.12
N ASP A 221 46.21 -73.30 71.51
CA ASP A 221 47.48 -74.00 71.74
C ASP A 221 48.05 -73.70 73.14
N ILE A 222 47.83 -72.49 73.67
CA ILE A 222 48.20 -72.10 75.04
C ILE A 222 47.25 -72.77 76.04
N GLU A 223 45.94 -72.79 75.80
CA GLU A 223 44.96 -73.47 76.66
C GLU A 223 45.26 -74.98 76.74
N ARG A 224 45.53 -75.64 75.61
CA ARG A 224 45.96 -77.04 75.59
C ARG A 224 47.21 -77.30 76.42
N LYS A 225 48.22 -76.43 76.32
CA LYS A 225 49.46 -76.53 77.11
C LYS A 225 49.19 -76.26 78.59
N TYR A 226 48.35 -75.29 78.92
CA TYR A 226 48.03 -74.89 80.29
C TYR A 226 47.20 -75.94 81.00
N ASN A 227 46.13 -76.44 80.37
CA ASN A 227 45.31 -77.54 80.88
C ASN A 227 46.14 -78.81 81.06
N LYS A 228 47.02 -79.15 80.10
CA LYS A 228 47.98 -80.25 80.30
C LYS A 228 48.94 -79.99 81.47
N THR A 229 49.43 -78.76 81.64
CA THR A 229 50.32 -78.42 82.77
C THR A 229 49.57 -78.52 84.11
N ILE A 230 48.26 -78.24 84.12
CA ILE A 230 47.39 -78.51 85.27
C ILE A 230 47.20 -80.02 85.49
N GLU A 231 46.98 -80.82 84.44
CA GLU A 231 46.95 -82.28 84.55
C GLU A 231 48.27 -82.82 85.11
N ASP A 232 49.42 -82.47 84.52
CA ASP A 232 50.76 -82.86 84.99
C ASP A 232 51.03 -82.40 86.45
N LEU A 233 50.50 -81.24 86.87
CA LEU A 233 50.57 -80.74 88.26
C LEU A 233 49.63 -81.49 89.21
N SER A 234 48.39 -81.79 88.80
CA SER A 234 47.46 -82.61 89.57
C SER A 234 48.00 -84.03 89.73
N ASP A 235 48.58 -84.61 88.68
CA ASP A 235 49.22 -85.92 88.72
C ASP A 235 50.41 -85.94 89.70
N ALA A 236 51.12 -84.81 89.85
CA ALA A 236 52.19 -84.65 90.84
C ALA A 236 51.65 -84.37 92.26
N LEU A 237 50.51 -83.68 92.39
CA LEU A 237 49.85 -83.40 93.66
C LEU A 237 49.17 -84.64 94.24
N ASP A 238 48.53 -85.47 93.40
CA ASP A 238 47.92 -86.73 93.80
C ASP A 238 49.00 -87.73 94.26
N LYS A 239 50.19 -87.74 93.62
CA LYS A 239 51.35 -88.51 94.11
C LYS A 239 51.94 -87.95 95.43
N LEU A 240 51.70 -86.68 95.73
CA LEU A 240 52.06 -86.07 97.01
C LEU A 240 51.00 -86.37 98.09
N ASP A 241 49.72 -86.49 97.72
CA ASP A 241 48.61 -86.82 98.61
C ASP A 241 48.54 -88.33 98.92
N GLU A 242 48.87 -89.21 97.96
CA GLU A 242 49.19 -90.63 98.23
C GLU A 242 50.36 -90.78 99.21
N ALA A 243 51.29 -89.83 99.24
CA ALA A 243 52.40 -89.79 100.19
C ALA A 243 52.06 -89.08 101.52
N HIS A 244 50.85 -88.50 101.67
CA HIS A 244 50.47 -87.69 102.84
C HIS A 244 49.20 -88.17 103.56
N ASN A 245 48.22 -88.75 102.86
CA ASN A 245 46.88 -89.03 103.38
C ASN A 245 46.48 -90.51 103.33
N ASP A 246 47.13 -91.30 104.19
CA ASP A 246 46.52 -92.49 104.82
C ASP A 246 45.37 -92.07 105.80
N SER A 247 44.36 -91.31 105.31
CA SER A 247 43.09 -91.00 106.03
C SER A 247 42.00 -90.23 105.21
N THR A 248 41.04 -90.98 104.66
CA THR A 248 39.57 -90.72 104.72
C THR A 248 38.89 -89.43 104.14
N ALA A 249 38.58 -89.45 102.84
CA ALA A 249 37.23 -89.49 102.23
C ALA A 249 36.09 -88.41 102.37
N SER A 250 35.56 -87.98 101.19
CA SER A 250 34.11 -87.86 100.76
C SER A 250 33.25 -86.53 100.70
N LYS A 251 32.93 -86.11 99.44
CA LYS A 251 31.58 -85.88 98.80
C LYS A 251 30.77 -84.51 98.77
N LYS A 252 30.58 -83.98 97.51
CA LYS A 252 29.31 -83.55 96.78
C LYS A 252 28.66 -82.10 96.79
N LYS A 253 28.71 -81.38 95.62
CA LYS A 253 27.61 -80.80 94.72
C LYS A 253 26.55 -79.72 95.22
N PRO A 254 25.62 -79.08 94.40
CA PRO A 254 25.52 -78.61 92.95
C PRO A 254 24.57 -77.35 92.55
N VAL A 255 24.42 -76.97 91.22
CA VAL A 255 23.21 -76.41 90.41
C VAL A 255 23.02 -74.92 89.85
N GLN A 256 22.95 -74.76 88.48
CA GLN A 256 22.16 -73.91 87.46
C GLN A 256 21.91 -72.33 87.56
N LYS A 257 21.13 -71.50 86.75
CA LYS A 257 20.05 -71.65 85.68
C LYS A 257 19.52 -70.37 84.85
N LYS A 258 19.43 -70.37 83.47
CA LYS A 258 18.53 -69.64 82.44
C LYS A 258 18.33 -68.06 82.39
N THR A 259 17.47 -67.34 81.58
CA THR A 259 17.20 -67.00 80.09
C THR A 259 16.04 -65.91 79.95
N SER A 260 15.54 -65.22 78.87
CA SER A 260 15.73 -64.96 77.38
C SER A 260 14.71 -63.87 76.83
N SER A 261 14.57 -63.66 75.47
CA SER A 261 13.36 -63.25 74.63
C SER A 261 12.84 -61.75 74.59
N GLU A 262 12.12 -61.12 73.59
CA GLU A 262 11.61 -61.38 72.18
C GLU A 262 11.14 -60.07 71.38
N GLU A 263 10.20 -60.08 70.37
CA GLU A 263 10.01 -59.13 69.17
C GLU A 263 8.50 -58.78 68.76
N ASN A 264 7.94 -58.01 67.76
CA ASN A 264 8.25 -57.01 66.64
C ASN A 264 6.91 -56.34 66.01
N GLY A 265 6.89 -55.38 65.01
CA GLY A 265 5.65 -55.01 64.19
C GLY A 265 5.53 -53.71 63.27
N GLU A 266 4.78 -53.73 62.13
CA GLU A 266 4.54 -52.64 61.08
C GLU A 266 3.26 -52.82 60.12
N SER A 267 3.07 -52.03 59.02
CA SER A 267 2.15 -52.15 57.79
C SER A 267 0.63 -51.72 57.85
N GLU A 268 -0.24 -51.47 56.80
CA GLU A 268 -0.26 -51.28 55.29
C GLU A 268 -1.63 -50.66 54.75
N SER A 269 -1.93 -50.53 53.41
CA SER A 269 -3.23 -50.04 52.80
C SER A 269 -3.65 -50.59 51.36
N PRO A 270 -4.90 -50.38 50.81
CA PRO A 270 -5.45 -51.12 49.62
C PRO A 270 -5.79 -50.34 48.28
N ARG A 271 -6.45 -51.00 47.29
CA ARG A 271 -6.40 -50.78 45.79
C ARG A 271 -7.76 -50.49 45.03
N PRO A 272 -7.76 -50.20 43.69
CA PRO A 272 -8.97 -49.90 42.84
C PRO A 272 -9.26 -50.85 41.64
N ASP A 273 -10.35 -50.58 40.88
CA ASP A 273 -11.06 -51.43 39.88
C ASP A 273 -10.62 -51.40 38.38
N GLU A 274 -11.34 -52.17 37.54
CA GLU A 274 -11.07 -52.53 36.13
C GLU A 274 -11.38 -51.47 35.04
N LEU A 275 -10.79 -51.67 33.85
CA LEU A 275 -10.96 -50.85 32.64
C LEU A 275 -10.89 -51.71 31.36
N PRO A 276 -11.40 -51.26 30.19
CA PRO A 276 -11.29 -51.97 28.92
C PRO A 276 -9.88 -52.41 28.50
N SER A 277 -9.79 -53.36 27.57
CA SER A 277 -8.55 -53.84 26.95
C SER A 277 -8.08 -53.00 25.77
N ASP A 278 -9.01 -52.45 24.99
CA ASP A 278 -8.73 -51.96 23.64
C ASP A 278 -8.55 -50.44 23.59
N ILE A 279 -7.67 -49.96 22.70
CA ILE A 279 -7.30 -48.53 22.58
C ILE A 279 -8.53 -47.64 22.44
N ASP A 280 -9.45 -47.95 21.51
CA ASP A 280 -10.66 -47.14 21.31
C ASP A 280 -11.64 -47.24 22.48
N GLY A 281 -11.67 -48.35 23.22
CA GLY A 281 -12.43 -48.49 24.47
C GLY A 281 -11.91 -47.60 25.59
N LEU A 282 -10.58 -47.53 25.76
CA LEU A 282 -9.91 -46.62 26.69
C LEU A 282 -10.19 -45.15 26.33
N MET A 283 -10.11 -44.81 25.03
CA MET A 283 -10.40 -43.46 24.54
C MET A 283 -11.89 -43.08 24.63
N ALA A 284 -12.81 -44.05 24.50
CA ALA A 284 -14.24 -43.83 24.69
C ALA A 284 -14.57 -43.58 26.17
N ASN A 285 -14.00 -44.38 27.09
CA ASN A 285 -14.23 -44.20 28.52
C ASN A 285 -13.79 -42.81 29.01
N LEU A 286 -12.61 -42.34 28.56
CA LEU A 286 -12.15 -40.99 28.89
C LEU A 286 -13.08 -39.89 28.37
N LYS A 287 -13.61 -40.03 27.14
CA LYS A 287 -14.56 -39.04 26.58
C LYS A 287 -15.83 -38.94 27.41
N ASN A 288 -16.36 -40.07 27.91
CA ASN A 288 -17.52 -40.09 28.82
C ASN A 288 -17.22 -39.37 30.15
N LEU A 289 -15.97 -39.44 30.62
CA LEU A 289 -15.52 -38.75 31.83
C LEU A 289 -15.28 -37.24 31.65
N VAL A 290 -15.23 -36.69 30.42
CA VAL A 290 -15.06 -35.24 30.20
C VAL A 290 -16.40 -34.49 30.31
N ASN A 291 -16.88 -34.29 31.53
CA ASN A 291 -18.11 -33.55 31.82
C ASN A 291 -17.96 -32.60 33.04
N PRO A 292 -18.86 -31.61 33.24
CA PRO A 292 -18.73 -30.60 34.31
C PRO A 292 -18.86 -31.10 35.76
N LYS A 293 -19.25 -32.36 35.96
CA LYS A 293 -19.41 -32.97 37.30
C LYS A 293 -18.22 -33.81 37.73
N THR A 294 -17.38 -34.25 36.79
CA THR A 294 -16.17 -35.04 37.08
C THR A 294 -15.12 -34.18 37.77
N GLU A 295 -14.52 -34.73 38.83
CA GLU A 295 -13.44 -34.07 39.57
C GLU A 295 -12.15 -34.04 38.72
N ALA A 296 -11.39 -32.94 38.78
CA ALA A 296 -10.10 -32.86 38.10
C ALA A 296 -9.14 -33.98 38.55
N LYS A 297 -9.20 -34.37 39.83
CA LYS A 297 -8.43 -35.47 40.42
C LYS A 297 -8.88 -36.86 39.96
N GLU A 298 -10.17 -37.03 39.67
CA GLU A 298 -10.73 -38.25 39.08
C GLU A 298 -10.28 -38.39 37.61
N MET A 299 -10.45 -37.33 36.81
CA MET A 299 -9.98 -37.27 35.43
C MET A 299 -8.46 -37.48 35.33
N ALA A 300 -7.68 -36.92 36.27
CA ALA A 300 -6.23 -37.14 36.32
C ALA A 300 -5.86 -38.62 36.55
N ARG A 301 -6.58 -39.33 37.44
CA ARG A 301 -6.38 -40.77 37.66
C ARG A 301 -6.73 -41.58 36.41
N ALA A 302 -7.85 -41.28 35.77
CA ALA A 302 -8.27 -41.98 34.55
C ALA A 302 -7.26 -41.78 33.41
N LEU A 303 -6.71 -40.58 33.24
CA LEU A 303 -5.64 -40.30 32.25
C LEU A 303 -4.35 -41.07 32.53
N GLU A 304 -3.99 -41.32 33.79
CA GLU A 304 -2.83 -42.14 34.15
C GLU A 304 -3.10 -43.63 33.96
N GLN A 305 -4.25 -44.14 34.38
CA GLN A 305 -4.63 -45.53 34.14
C GLN A 305 -4.68 -45.88 32.65
N VAL A 306 -5.17 -44.95 31.81
CA VAL A 306 -5.14 -45.10 30.34
C VAL A 306 -3.72 -44.98 29.79
N ARG A 307 -2.88 -44.04 30.27
CA ARG A 307 -1.45 -43.99 29.91
C ARG A 307 -0.77 -45.34 30.18
N ASP A 308 -0.99 -45.91 31.36
CA ASP A 308 -0.29 -47.11 31.81
C ASP A 308 -0.76 -48.35 31.01
N LYS A 309 -2.07 -48.47 30.76
CA LYS A 309 -2.60 -49.49 29.84
C LYS A 309 -2.09 -49.31 28.41
N LEU A 310 -2.08 -48.09 27.85
CA LEU A 310 -1.53 -47.84 26.51
C LEU A 310 -0.02 -48.14 26.44
N THR A 311 0.71 -47.97 27.55
CA THR A 311 2.14 -48.35 27.64
C THR A 311 2.34 -49.86 27.62
N THR A 312 1.35 -50.66 28.06
CA THR A 312 1.37 -52.14 27.90
C THR A 312 0.83 -52.64 26.56
N LEU A 313 0.20 -51.78 25.76
CA LEU A 313 -0.43 -52.13 24.46
C LEU A 313 0.36 -51.66 23.24
N ILE A 314 1.34 -50.76 23.42
CA ILE A 314 2.09 -50.11 22.34
C ILE A 314 3.59 -50.23 22.63
N GLU A 315 4.32 -50.93 21.75
CA GLU A 315 5.77 -51.07 21.85
C GLU A 315 6.49 -49.77 21.48
N GLY A 316 6.67 -48.88 22.46
CA GLY A 316 7.56 -47.72 22.37
C GLY A 316 7.00 -46.42 22.94
N HIS A 317 7.90 -45.48 23.23
CA HIS A 317 7.55 -44.16 23.76
C HIS A 317 6.91 -43.25 22.68
N THR A 318 5.64 -43.49 22.36
CA THR A 318 4.86 -42.54 21.54
C THR A 318 4.71 -41.20 22.28
N PRO A 319 4.88 -40.03 21.62
CA PRO A 319 4.73 -38.72 22.25
C PRO A 319 3.35 -38.48 22.89
N VAL A 320 2.35 -39.26 22.50
CA VAL A 320 0.99 -39.24 23.06
C VAL A 320 0.99 -39.65 24.54
N LEU A 321 1.73 -40.71 24.93
CA LEU A 321 1.83 -41.17 26.33
C LEU A 321 2.35 -40.07 27.27
N PHE A 322 3.31 -39.28 26.79
CA PHE A 322 3.82 -38.12 27.53
C PHE A 322 2.75 -37.03 27.69
N GLN A 323 1.88 -36.81 26.70
CA GLN A 323 0.80 -35.82 26.80
C GLN A 323 -0.31 -36.24 27.78
N PHE A 324 -0.67 -37.53 27.85
CA PHE A 324 -1.49 -38.06 28.94
C PHE A 324 -0.87 -37.77 30.31
N GLY A 325 0.41 -38.16 30.49
CA GLY A 325 1.15 -37.93 31.74
C GLY A 325 1.38 -36.45 32.08
N LYS A 326 1.39 -35.54 31.10
CA LYS A 326 1.40 -34.08 31.33
C LYS A 326 0.03 -33.60 31.79
N ARG A 327 -1.05 -33.95 31.07
CA ARG A 327 -2.40 -33.46 31.36
C ARG A 327 -2.94 -33.97 32.70
N ALA A 328 -2.59 -35.20 33.09
CA ALA A 328 -2.86 -35.70 34.44
C ALA A 328 -2.16 -34.88 35.54
N ARG A 329 -0.92 -34.45 35.32
CA ARG A 329 -0.20 -33.57 36.26
C ARG A 329 -0.81 -32.17 36.33
N GLU A 330 -1.20 -31.59 35.19
CA GLU A 330 -1.93 -30.31 35.16
C GLU A 330 -3.23 -30.38 36.00
N LEU A 331 -3.98 -31.47 35.88
CA LEU A 331 -5.23 -31.68 36.64
C LEU A 331 -4.99 -32.06 38.12
N LYS A 332 -3.85 -32.68 38.47
CA LYS A 332 -3.45 -32.95 39.86
C LYS A 332 -3.11 -31.70 40.67
N SER A 333 -2.75 -30.58 40.02
CA SER A 333 -2.53 -29.29 40.69
C SER A 333 -3.82 -28.54 41.07
N TYR A 334 -5.00 -29.08 40.73
CA TYR A 334 -6.28 -28.48 41.11
C TYR A 334 -6.65 -28.80 42.57
N PRO A 335 -7.43 -27.95 43.26
CA PRO A 335 -7.96 -28.25 44.59
C PRO A 335 -8.71 -29.61 44.63
N PRO A 336 -8.70 -30.35 45.75
CA PRO A 336 -9.22 -31.72 45.80
C PRO A 336 -10.68 -31.91 45.36
N THR A 337 -11.50 -30.86 45.46
CA THR A 337 -12.94 -30.85 45.14
C THR A 337 -13.28 -30.06 43.86
N ALA A 338 -12.27 -29.64 43.08
CA ALA A 338 -12.50 -28.88 41.85
C ALA A 338 -12.95 -29.81 40.71
N THR A 339 -14.09 -29.51 40.09
CA THR A 339 -14.54 -30.18 38.86
C THR A 339 -13.91 -29.58 37.60
N LEU A 340 -14.02 -30.29 36.48
CA LEU A 340 -13.57 -29.78 35.19
C LEU A 340 -14.37 -28.54 34.76
N ASN A 341 -13.68 -27.41 34.58
CA ASN A 341 -14.28 -26.20 34.01
C ASN A 341 -14.43 -26.32 32.48
N GLU A 342 -15.17 -25.39 31.88
CA GLU A 342 -15.49 -25.39 30.45
C GLU A 342 -14.26 -25.36 29.54
N ASN A 343 -13.20 -24.62 29.91
CA ASN A 343 -11.94 -24.59 29.16
C ASN A 343 -11.20 -25.93 29.22
N ASP A 344 -11.16 -26.57 30.40
CA ASP A 344 -10.57 -27.90 30.54
C ASP A 344 -11.37 -28.97 29.79
N ILE A 345 -12.71 -28.89 29.79
CA ILE A 345 -13.61 -29.76 29.02
C ILE A 345 -13.37 -29.59 27.52
N ALA A 346 -13.33 -28.35 27.02
CA ALA A 346 -13.07 -28.06 25.61
C ALA A 346 -11.69 -28.56 25.18
N ARG A 347 -10.66 -28.31 26.00
CA ARG A 347 -9.29 -28.76 25.76
C ARG A 347 -9.16 -30.28 25.80
N LEU A 348 -9.69 -30.96 26.83
CA LEU A 348 -9.68 -32.43 26.91
C LEU A 348 -10.45 -33.06 25.75
N ASN A 349 -11.61 -32.53 25.36
CA ASN A 349 -12.36 -33.04 24.21
C ASN A 349 -11.66 -32.80 22.87
N LYS A 350 -10.71 -31.85 22.77
CA LYS A 350 -9.83 -31.70 21.61
C LYS A 350 -8.66 -32.69 21.69
N ASP A 351 -7.93 -32.67 22.81
CA ASP A 351 -6.76 -33.49 23.07
C ASP A 351 -7.08 -34.99 22.91
N LEU A 352 -8.17 -35.50 23.49
CA LEU A 352 -8.63 -36.89 23.33
C LEU A 352 -9.00 -37.26 21.88
N ARG A 353 -9.49 -36.31 21.07
CA ARG A 353 -9.77 -36.55 19.64
C ARG A 353 -8.47 -36.65 18.84
N ASP A 354 -7.48 -35.81 19.12
CA ASP A 354 -6.22 -35.80 18.39
C ASP A 354 -5.23 -36.87 18.89
N TRP A 355 -5.34 -37.33 20.14
CA TRP A 355 -4.62 -38.52 20.64
C TRP A 355 -5.19 -39.81 20.04
N SER A 356 -6.52 -39.98 20.00
CA SER A 356 -7.19 -41.14 19.38
C SER A 356 -6.76 -41.31 17.91
N LYS A 357 -6.77 -40.23 17.11
CA LYS A 357 -6.26 -40.25 15.72
C LYS A 357 -4.78 -40.60 15.56
N LYS A 358 -3.96 -40.42 16.60
CA LYS A 358 -2.51 -40.73 16.57
C LYS A 358 -2.25 -42.18 17.00
N LEU A 359 -3.01 -42.67 17.97
CA LEU A 359 -2.97 -44.06 18.45
C LEU A 359 -3.62 -45.06 17.46
N GLN A 360 -4.33 -44.56 16.44
CA GLN A 360 -4.84 -45.34 15.29
C GLN A 360 -3.91 -45.27 14.06
N LYS A 361 -2.71 -44.67 14.18
CA LYS A 361 -1.80 -44.37 13.06
C LYS A 361 -0.33 -44.79 13.26
N GLY A 362 -0.01 -45.33 14.43
CA GLY A 362 1.22 -46.06 14.73
C GLY A 362 0.81 -47.41 15.33
#